data_AF-A0A0P7CFF2-F1
#
_entry.id   AF-A0A0P7CFF2-F1
#
_cell.length_a   1.000
_cell.length_b   1.000
_cell.length_c   1.000
_cell.angle_alpha   90.00
_cell.angle_beta   90.00
_cell.angle_gamma   90.00
#
_symmetry.space_group_name_H-M   'P 1'
#
loop_
_entity.id
_entity.type
_entity.pdbx_description
1 polymer ?
#
loop_
_entity_poly.entity_id
_entity_poly.type
_entity_poly.pdbx_seq_one_letter_code
_entity_poly.pdbx_strand_id
1 'polypeptide(L)'
;MLQAHPDQKTWNAALSCFDDGYGSAAAIREVWSEAPPPGDIVPVATAIGAIYADTYWAGTRFDISKLATDLRAATGVSQPDCDAAARRAFQKWRGLFVRANLSDDTSIPKAGSLTASPDVVINGQVDLSVKEIIKRWDTFVWTPEVGYKNYTYGRAQSQNFLVPIAKPILRMYYSDAGFTPPPSTWVQMFTYDGTSGTSEMKTADGGTKAEPGTRVAASSAFAFEPPGSGHYCLITVVGSEFFANSPLEQTGNWSSAEWIQYNGAAGWHNVDKTVSSHETLKFYNQDSRPERFVFEAHCTRLPVGTRLSLESSDSGLISPASSGFVEITAEYQVVKVETELPPNFAGTLNIRYKTPDNGLLPEGSAIDVRQGWIISKNHDRHLDAANLVGRVEDHILGRPLTVPMGNFTFLGTR
;
A
#
# COMPACT_ATOMS: atom_id res chain seq x y z
N MET A 1 -9.20 -26.27 13.68
CA MET A 1 -7.76 -26.18 14.04
C MET A 1 -7.59 -24.82 14.71
N LEU A 2 -7.39 -24.77 16.03
CA LEU A 2 -7.25 -23.52 16.78
C LEU A 2 -5.97 -22.80 16.30
N GLN A 3 -6.09 -21.54 15.87
CA GLN A 3 -4.92 -20.68 15.65
C GLN A 3 -4.24 -20.48 17.00
N ALA A 4 -3.06 -21.08 17.19
CA ALA A 4 -2.20 -20.71 18.30
C ALA A 4 -1.72 -19.27 18.02
N HIS A 5 -2.29 -18.31 18.74
CA HIS A 5 -1.69 -16.99 18.84
C HIS A 5 -0.37 -17.14 19.61
N PRO A 6 0.73 -16.50 19.18
CA PRO A 6 1.97 -16.55 19.93
C PRO A 6 1.74 -16.04 21.35
N ASP A 7 2.29 -16.72 22.35
CA ASP A 7 2.22 -16.24 23.73
C ASP A 7 3.16 -15.05 23.97
N GLN A 8 2.87 -14.25 25.00
CA GLN A 8 3.68 -13.09 25.38
C GLN A 8 5.13 -13.48 25.72
N LYS A 9 5.35 -14.71 26.21
CA LYS A 9 6.67 -15.20 26.59
C LYS A 9 7.61 -15.27 25.39
N THR A 10 7.15 -15.84 24.28
CA THR A 10 7.91 -15.97 23.02
C THR A 10 8.34 -14.60 22.50
N TRP A 11 7.43 -13.62 22.55
CA TRP A 11 7.71 -12.25 22.13
C TRP A 11 8.72 -11.54 23.03
N ASN A 12 8.61 -11.70 24.35
CA ASN A 12 9.55 -11.12 25.30
C ASN A 12 10.96 -11.72 25.13
N ALA A 13 11.06 -13.04 24.92
CA ALA A 13 12.33 -13.70 24.67
C ALA A 13 12.98 -13.19 23.37
N ALA A 14 12.20 -13.09 22.29
CA ALA A 14 12.69 -12.57 21.02
C ALA A 14 13.13 -11.08 21.12
N LEU A 15 12.41 -10.26 21.89
CA LEU A 15 12.82 -8.88 22.16
C LEU A 15 14.11 -8.82 22.98
N SER A 16 14.25 -9.64 24.01
CA SER A 16 15.48 -9.72 24.81
C SER A 16 16.68 -10.05 23.92
N CYS A 17 16.56 -11.05 23.04
CA CYS A 17 17.62 -11.38 22.08
C CYS A 17 17.97 -10.19 21.17
N PHE A 18 16.97 -9.45 20.69
CA PHE A 18 17.18 -8.28 19.85
C PHE A 18 17.92 -7.17 20.60
N ASP A 19 17.49 -6.86 21.83
CA ASP A 19 18.11 -5.84 22.69
C ASP A 19 19.54 -6.22 23.09
N ASP A 20 19.82 -7.51 23.26
CA ASP A 20 21.16 -8.05 23.53
C ASP A 20 22.04 -8.13 22.27
N GLY A 21 21.53 -7.73 21.09
CA GLY A 21 22.27 -7.67 19.83
C GLY A 21 22.46 -9.01 19.13
N TYR A 22 21.63 -10.01 19.44
CA TYR A 22 21.71 -11.32 18.79
C TYR A 22 21.27 -11.19 17.33
N GLY A 23 21.99 -11.83 16.41
CA GLY A 23 21.50 -12.03 15.05
C GLY A 23 20.29 -12.98 15.03
N SER A 24 19.42 -12.84 14.01
CA SER A 24 18.14 -13.56 13.94
C SER A 24 18.27 -15.08 14.10
N ALA A 25 19.30 -15.70 13.49
CA ALA A 25 19.53 -17.15 13.61
C ALA A 25 19.89 -17.60 15.05
N ALA A 26 20.62 -16.76 15.80
CA ALA A 26 20.91 -17.03 17.21
C ALA A 26 19.67 -16.84 18.08
N ALA A 27 18.90 -15.79 17.82
CA ALA A 27 17.63 -15.53 18.50
C ALA A 27 16.61 -16.66 18.29
N ILE A 28 16.50 -17.23 17.09
CA ILE A 28 15.63 -18.40 16.85
C ILE A 28 16.01 -19.56 17.77
N ARG A 29 17.31 -19.88 17.89
CA ARG A 29 17.77 -20.98 18.76
C ARG A 29 17.41 -20.74 20.21
N GLU A 30 17.66 -19.52 20.69
CA GLU A 30 17.39 -19.14 22.08
C GLU A 30 15.89 -19.24 22.38
N VAL A 31 15.05 -18.57 21.59
CA VAL A 31 13.59 -18.55 21.76
C VAL A 31 13.00 -19.96 21.63
N TRP A 32 13.52 -20.77 20.69
CA TRP A 32 13.09 -22.16 20.53
C TRP A 32 13.46 -23.04 21.73
N SER A 33 14.63 -22.84 22.34
CA SER A 33 15.06 -23.60 23.51
C SER A 33 14.17 -23.38 24.74
N GLU A 34 13.51 -22.22 24.81
CA GLU A 34 12.56 -21.87 25.86
C GLU A 34 11.11 -22.34 25.61
N ALA A 35 10.82 -22.87 24.40
CA ALA A 35 9.48 -23.31 24.02
C ALA A 35 9.16 -24.69 24.63
N PRO A 36 7.99 -24.87 25.26
CA PRO A 36 7.63 -26.15 25.88
C PRO A 36 7.46 -27.26 24.82
N PRO A 37 8.00 -28.48 25.04
CA PRO A 37 7.83 -29.58 24.10
C PRO A 37 6.36 -30.05 23.93
N PRO A 38 5.94 -30.44 22.71
CA PRO A 38 6.63 -30.23 21.44
C PRO A 38 6.50 -28.74 21.04
N GLY A 39 7.63 -28.03 20.93
CA GLY A 39 7.63 -26.59 20.66
C GLY A 39 6.79 -26.26 19.42
N ASP A 40 5.98 -25.21 19.50
CA ASP A 40 5.26 -24.71 18.33
C ASP A 40 6.16 -23.71 17.58
N ILE A 41 6.53 -24.07 16.35
CA ILE A 41 7.42 -23.26 15.51
C ILE A 41 6.71 -22.01 14.98
N VAL A 42 5.36 -21.97 14.98
CA VAL A 42 4.59 -20.83 14.44
C VAL A 42 4.71 -19.57 15.32
N PRO A 43 4.57 -19.64 16.66
CA PRO A 43 4.91 -18.54 17.56
C PRO A 43 6.33 -18.00 17.36
N VAL A 44 7.33 -18.88 17.24
CA VAL A 44 8.74 -18.49 17.04
C VAL A 44 8.91 -17.77 15.70
N ALA A 45 8.41 -18.35 14.61
CA ALA A 45 8.43 -17.73 13.29
C ALA A 45 7.75 -16.36 13.28
N THR A 46 6.64 -16.23 14.00
CA THR A 46 5.88 -14.99 14.12
C THR A 46 6.66 -13.90 14.86
N ALA A 47 7.17 -14.19 16.06
CA ALA A 47 7.88 -13.20 16.87
C ALA A 47 9.20 -12.80 16.21
N ILE A 48 10.00 -13.78 15.76
CA ILE A 48 11.27 -13.52 15.08
C ILE A 48 11.08 -12.79 13.76
N GLY A 49 10.12 -13.21 12.93
CA GLY A 49 9.85 -12.56 11.65
C GLY A 49 9.46 -11.09 11.80
N ALA A 50 8.81 -10.73 12.90
CA ALA A 50 8.38 -9.36 13.17
C ALA A 50 9.46 -8.51 13.85
N ILE A 51 10.15 -9.03 14.88
CA ILE A 51 11.21 -8.29 15.61
C ILE A 51 12.45 -8.10 14.73
N TYR A 52 12.77 -9.08 13.89
CA TYR A 52 13.87 -8.99 12.93
C TYR A 52 13.34 -8.67 11.52
N ALA A 53 12.31 -7.83 11.41
CA ALA A 53 11.65 -7.54 10.13
C ALA A 53 12.63 -7.08 9.05
N ASP A 54 13.56 -6.17 9.34
CA ASP A 54 14.59 -5.74 8.37
C ASP A 54 15.49 -6.88 7.87
N THR A 55 15.69 -7.94 8.66
CA THR A 55 16.47 -9.12 8.22
C THR A 55 15.73 -9.94 7.16
N TYR A 56 14.40 -9.95 7.24
CA TYR A 56 13.55 -10.76 6.36
C TYR A 56 12.86 -9.93 5.28
N TRP A 57 12.94 -8.61 5.32
CA TRP A 57 12.39 -7.74 4.29
C TRP A 57 13.29 -7.73 3.05
N ALA A 58 12.79 -8.24 1.93
CA ALA A 58 13.53 -8.32 0.66
C ALA A 58 13.34 -7.07 -0.22
N GLY A 59 13.06 -5.92 0.39
CA GLY A 59 12.79 -4.66 -0.31
C GLY A 59 11.31 -4.42 -0.63
N THR A 60 10.59 -5.44 -1.10
CA THR A 60 9.18 -5.34 -1.54
C THR A 60 8.20 -6.15 -0.70
N ARG A 61 8.65 -7.28 -0.15
CA ARG A 61 7.89 -8.15 0.74
C ARG A 61 8.83 -8.90 1.69
N PHE A 62 8.25 -9.55 2.70
CA PHE A 62 9.01 -10.48 3.54
C PHE A 62 9.39 -11.77 2.77
N ASP A 63 10.63 -12.22 2.94
CA ASP A 63 11.18 -13.43 2.37
C ASP A 63 10.85 -14.66 3.25
N ILE A 64 9.78 -15.35 2.84
CA ILE A 64 9.33 -16.60 3.44
C ILE A 64 10.42 -17.68 3.43
N SER A 65 11.16 -17.80 2.33
CA SER A 65 12.15 -18.87 2.13
C SER A 65 13.35 -18.65 3.04
N LYS A 66 13.77 -17.39 3.21
CA LYS A 66 14.83 -17.02 4.14
C LYS A 66 14.45 -17.36 5.58
N LEU A 67 13.28 -16.91 6.05
CA LEU A 67 12.83 -17.22 7.41
C LEU A 67 12.71 -18.74 7.63
N ALA A 68 12.13 -19.48 6.68
CA ALA A 68 11.99 -20.93 6.78
C ALA A 68 13.35 -21.65 6.85
N THR A 69 14.33 -21.20 6.06
CA THR A 69 15.70 -21.74 6.09
C THR A 69 16.38 -21.49 7.43
N ASP A 70 16.27 -20.26 7.94
CA ASP A 70 16.86 -19.87 9.23
C ASP A 70 16.19 -20.65 10.39
N LEU A 71 14.86 -20.85 10.34
CA LEU A 71 14.12 -21.69 11.30
C LEU A 71 14.60 -23.14 11.29
N ARG A 72 14.71 -23.77 10.12
CA ARG A 72 15.17 -25.16 9.99
C ARG A 72 16.58 -25.32 10.53
N ALA A 73 17.49 -24.42 10.15
CA ALA A 73 18.89 -24.49 10.56
C ALA A 73 19.06 -24.34 12.08
N ALA A 74 18.22 -23.53 12.72
CA ALA A 74 18.27 -23.29 14.16
C ALA A 74 17.58 -24.38 15.00
N THR A 75 16.47 -24.93 14.51
CA THR A 75 15.58 -25.78 15.33
C THR A 75 15.64 -27.27 14.99
N GLY A 76 16.13 -27.63 13.81
CA GLY A 76 16.08 -29.01 13.29
C GLY A 76 14.70 -29.47 12.83
N VAL A 77 13.68 -28.60 12.87
CA VAL A 77 12.32 -28.88 12.35
C VAL A 77 12.37 -29.09 10.83
N SER A 78 11.43 -29.88 10.31
CA SER A 78 11.38 -30.20 8.87
C SER A 78 11.17 -28.95 8.01
N GLN A 79 11.75 -28.92 6.80
CA GLN A 79 11.58 -27.78 5.89
C GLN A 79 10.11 -27.47 5.57
N PRO A 80 9.23 -28.45 5.27
CA PRO A 80 7.82 -28.17 5.00
C PRO A 80 7.10 -27.48 6.16
N ASP A 81 7.41 -27.85 7.40
CA ASP A 81 6.81 -27.24 8.59
C ASP A 81 7.33 -25.80 8.80
N CYS A 82 8.63 -25.57 8.59
CA CYS A 82 9.22 -24.23 8.62
C CYS A 82 8.64 -23.32 7.52
N ASP A 83 8.43 -23.84 6.31
CA ASP A 83 7.78 -23.11 5.22
C ASP A 83 6.35 -22.72 5.60
N ALA A 84 5.58 -23.65 6.16
CA ALA A 84 4.22 -23.39 6.61
C ALA A 84 4.18 -22.35 7.74
N ALA A 85 5.13 -22.41 8.68
CA ALA A 85 5.24 -21.46 9.77
C ALA A 85 5.61 -20.05 9.28
N ALA A 86 6.60 -19.93 8.40
CA ALA A 86 7.01 -18.66 7.81
C ALA A 86 5.90 -18.02 6.97
N ARG A 87 5.15 -18.82 6.18
CA ARG A 87 3.97 -18.32 5.45
C ARG A 87 2.92 -17.75 6.41
N ARG A 88 2.58 -18.45 7.49
CA ARG A 88 1.64 -17.96 8.51
C ARG A 88 2.16 -16.72 9.23
N ALA A 89 3.47 -16.64 9.47
CA ALA A 89 4.11 -15.47 10.06
C ALA A 89 3.97 -14.23 9.16
N PHE A 90 3.97 -14.37 7.83
CA PHE A 90 3.91 -13.22 6.92
C PHE A 90 2.54 -12.97 6.25
N GLN A 91 1.52 -13.78 6.54
CA GLN A 91 0.13 -13.57 6.07
C GLN A 91 -0.59 -12.36 6.70
N LYS A 92 -0.03 -11.79 7.77
CA LYS A 92 -0.53 -10.58 8.41
C LYS A 92 0.63 -9.64 8.71
N TRP A 93 0.38 -8.34 8.61
CA TRP A 93 1.34 -7.36 9.06
C TRP A 93 1.48 -7.40 10.59
N ARG A 94 2.72 -7.23 11.08
CA ARG A 94 3.07 -7.22 12.50
C ARG A 94 4.02 -6.07 12.76
N GLY A 95 3.57 -5.09 13.53
CA GLY A 95 4.32 -3.87 13.83
C GLY A 95 3.43 -2.64 13.71
N LEU A 96 3.99 -1.50 13.33
CA LEU A 96 3.21 -0.31 13.01
C LEU A 96 2.45 -0.53 11.70
N PHE A 97 1.13 -0.55 11.78
CA PHE A 97 0.23 -0.82 10.68
C PHE A 97 -0.48 0.44 10.22
N VAL A 98 -0.50 0.65 8.90
CA VAL A 98 -1.20 1.73 8.20
C VAL A 98 -2.22 1.09 7.27
N ARG A 99 -3.51 1.38 7.50
CA ARG A 99 -4.60 0.78 6.72
C ARG A 99 -4.59 1.29 5.28
N ALA A 100 -4.80 0.43 4.31
CA ALA A 100 -5.08 0.85 2.94
C ALA A 100 -6.50 1.39 2.75
N ASN A 101 -7.46 0.95 3.58
CA ASN A 101 -8.86 1.39 3.57
C ASN A 101 -9.53 1.08 4.93
N LEU A 102 -10.77 1.55 5.15
CA LEU A 102 -11.48 1.36 6.42
C LEU A 102 -11.80 -0.12 6.75
N SER A 103 -11.84 -1.00 5.75
CA SER A 103 -12.09 -2.44 5.92
C SER A 103 -10.83 -3.28 6.06
N ASP A 104 -9.64 -2.66 6.05
CA ASP A 104 -8.37 -3.38 6.08
C ASP A 104 -8.20 -4.13 7.41
N ASP A 105 -8.03 -5.45 7.30
CA ASP A 105 -7.99 -6.40 8.42
C ASP A 105 -6.58 -6.85 8.79
N THR A 106 -5.55 -6.16 8.27
CA THR A 106 -4.11 -6.43 8.44
C THR A 106 -3.57 -7.60 7.62
N SER A 107 -4.40 -8.22 6.79
CA SER A 107 -3.95 -9.27 5.88
C SER A 107 -2.91 -8.75 4.88
N ILE A 108 -1.97 -9.63 4.55
CA ILE A 108 -0.93 -9.39 3.56
C ILE A 108 -0.96 -10.53 2.55
N PRO A 109 -1.08 -10.26 1.23
CA PRO A 109 -1.21 -8.94 0.61
C PRO A 109 -2.52 -8.23 0.98
N LYS A 110 -2.47 -6.89 1.01
CA LYS A 110 -3.62 -6.03 1.30
C LYS A 110 -4.73 -6.23 0.29
N ALA A 111 -5.97 -6.18 0.75
CA ALA A 111 -7.15 -6.30 -0.08
C ALA A 111 -7.92 -4.96 -0.19
N GLY A 112 -8.75 -4.85 -1.23
CA GLY A 112 -9.60 -3.69 -1.47
C GLY A 112 -8.86 -2.52 -2.14
N SER A 113 -9.34 -1.29 -1.88
CA SER A 113 -8.71 -0.08 -2.42
C SER A 113 -7.37 0.17 -1.73
N LEU A 114 -6.33 0.41 -2.53
CA LEU A 114 -4.96 0.66 -2.04
C LEU A 114 -4.66 2.16 -1.90
N THR A 115 -5.54 3.02 -2.40
CA THR A 115 -5.37 4.48 -2.50
C THR A 115 -6.40 5.27 -1.67
N ALA A 116 -7.10 4.60 -0.76
CA ALA A 116 -8.13 5.18 0.09
C ALA A 116 -7.78 5.04 1.58
N SER A 117 -6.50 5.21 1.93
CA SER A 117 -6.01 5.03 3.29
C SER A 117 -6.66 6.06 4.21
N PRO A 118 -7.42 5.64 5.24
CA PRO A 118 -7.92 6.58 6.24
C PRO A 118 -6.78 7.12 7.12
N ASP A 119 -5.59 6.54 7.03
CA ASP A 119 -4.46 6.82 7.90
C ASP A 119 -3.51 7.88 7.36
N VAL A 120 -3.79 8.41 6.16
CA VAL A 120 -3.29 9.68 5.66
C VAL A 120 -4.34 10.74 5.97
N VAL A 121 -3.97 11.79 6.70
CA VAL A 121 -4.88 12.81 7.21
C VAL A 121 -4.48 14.18 6.68
N ILE A 122 -5.44 14.95 6.17
CA ILE A 122 -5.23 16.34 5.75
C ILE A 122 -6.31 17.25 6.35
N ASN A 123 -5.89 18.34 6.98
CA ASN A 123 -6.80 19.22 7.73
C ASN A 123 -6.62 20.71 7.39
N GLY A 124 -6.47 21.02 6.10
CA GLY A 124 -6.48 22.40 5.61
C GLY A 124 -5.40 23.24 6.30
N GLN A 125 -5.76 24.44 6.72
CA GLN A 125 -4.90 25.37 7.45
C GLN A 125 -4.94 25.22 8.99
N VAL A 126 -5.62 24.21 9.52
CA VAL A 126 -5.80 24.04 10.96
C VAL A 126 -4.93 22.88 11.46
N ASP A 127 -4.01 23.20 12.35
CA ASP A 127 -3.19 22.20 13.06
C ASP A 127 -4.07 21.29 13.92
N LEU A 128 -3.72 20.01 14.00
CA LEU A 128 -4.42 19.00 14.80
C LEU A 128 -3.48 18.43 15.84
N SER A 129 -3.94 18.35 17.08
CA SER A 129 -3.22 17.61 18.11
C SER A 129 -3.25 16.10 17.80
N VAL A 130 -2.21 15.39 18.26
CA VAL A 130 -2.14 13.91 18.21
C VAL A 130 -3.42 13.25 18.73
N LYS A 131 -3.97 13.80 19.83
CA LYS A 131 -5.22 13.31 20.43
C LYS A 131 -6.42 13.44 19.48
N GLU A 132 -6.52 14.52 18.73
CA GLU A 132 -7.60 14.72 17.76
C GLU A 132 -7.47 13.78 16.55
N ILE A 133 -6.24 13.59 16.06
CA ILE A 133 -5.95 12.67 14.95
C ILE A 133 -6.37 11.24 15.33
N ILE A 134 -6.03 10.79 16.55
CA ILE A 134 -6.38 9.46 17.05
C ILE A 134 -7.87 9.34 17.38
N LYS A 135 -8.51 10.39 17.92
CA LYS A 135 -9.96 10.37 18.22
C LYS A 135 -10.79 10.17 16.95
N ARG A 136 -10.29 10.62 15.80
CA ARG A 136 -10.93 10.51 14.48
C ARG A 136 -10.51 9.24 13.71
N TRP A 137 -10.16 8.16 14.41
CA TRP A 137 -9.57 6.94 13.81
C TRP A 137 -10.41 6.31 12.70
N ASP A 138 -11.73 6.22 12.87
CA ASP A 138 -12.60 5.52 11.89
C ASP A 138 -13.26 6.48 10.91
N THR A 139 -12.67 7.66 10.73
CA THR A 139 -13.15 8.68 9.80
C THR A 139 -12.04 9.12 8.87
N PHE A 140 -12.42 9.43 7.63
CA PHE A 140 -11.60 10.24 6.75
C PHE A 140 -11.59 11.67 7.28
N VAL A 141 -10.39 12.20 7.55
CA VAL A 141 -10.19 13.61 7.86
C VAL A 141 -9.55 14.20 6.61
N TRP A 142 -10.39 14.83 5.80
CA TRP A 142 -10.06 15.17 4.43
C TRP A 142 -10.61 16.55 4.04
N THR A 143 -9.94 17.60 4.51
CA THR A 143 -10.32 18.99 4.22
C THR A 143 -9.15 19.77 3.62
N PRO A 144 -8.60 19.36 2.47
CA PRO A 144 -7.55 20.14 1.82
C PRO A 144 -8.09 21.52 1.40
N GLU A 145 -7.25 22.54 1.49
CA GLU A 145 -7.53 23.90 1.03
C GLU A 145 -6.63 24.24 -0.16
N VAL A 146 -7.29 24.54 -1.28
CA VAL A 146 -6.67 24.83 -2.57
C VAL A 146 -5.89 26.14 -2.49
N GLY A 147 -4.62 26.13 -2.92
CA GLY A 147 -3.80 27.34 -2.96
C GLY A 147 -3.15 27.70 -1.62
N TYR A 148 -3.29 26.82 -0.63
CA TYR A 148 -2.65 26.96 0.66
C TYR A 148 -1.76 25.76 0.98
N LYS A 149 -0.85 25.99 1.91
CA LYS A 149 -0.06 24.96 2.57
C LYS A 149 -0.94 24.24 3.59
N ASN A 150 -1.09 22.94 3.43
CA ASN A 150 -2.00 22.11 4.21
C ASN A 150 -1.26 21.36 5.32
N TYR A 151 -1.87 21.30 6.49
CA TYR A 151 -1.46 20.45 7.60
C TYR A 151 -1.82 18.99 7.30
N THR A 152 -0.79 18.19 7.09
CA THR A 152 -0.93 16.78 6.70
C THR A 152 -0.24 15.89 7.72
N TYR A 153 -0.81 14.74 8.03
CA TYR A 153 -0.31 13.79 9.02
C TYR A 153 -0.47 12.38 8.48
N GLY A 154 0.23 11.45 9.12
CA GLY A 154 -0.22 10.07 9.10
C GLY A 154 -0.33 9.49 10.49
N ARG A 155 -1.01 8.35 10.56
CA ARG A 155 -1.25 7.61 11.80
C ARG A 155 -1.07 6.11 11.56
N ALA A 156 -0.85 5.36 12.62
CA ALA A 156 -0.65 3.93 12.58
C ALA A 156 -1.12 3.28 13.88
N GLN A 157 -1.23 1.96 13.88
CA GLN A 157 -1.52 1.16 15.08
C GLN A 157 -0.47 0.08 15.26
N SER A 158 0.04 -0.11 16.49
CA SER A 158 0.84 -1.29 16.82
C SER A 158 -0.08 -2.51 16.79
N GLN A 159 0.04 -3.32 15.75
CA GLN A 159 -0.95 -4.33 15.41
C GLN A 159 -0.29 -5.70 15.22
N ASN A 160 -0.91 -6.74 15.78
CA ASN A 160 -0.40 -8.11 15.79
C ASN A 160 1.06 -8.24 16.32
N PHE A 161 1.47 -7.29 17.18
CA PHE A 161 2.82 -7.13 17.69
C PHE A 161 2.72 -7.00 19.21
N LEU A 162 3.29 -7.97 19.95
CA LEU A 162 3.04 -8.10 21.39
C LEU A 162 4.11 -7.46 22.28
N VAL A 163 5.05 -6.72 21.71
CA VAL A 163 6.03 -5.94 22.49
C VAL A 163 5.93 -4.45 22.17
N PRO A 164 6.41 -3.56 23.04
CA PRO A 164 6.41 -2.12 22.77
C PRO A 164 7.30 -1.78 21.57
N ILE A 165 6.86 -0.81 20.76
CA ILE A 165 7.70 -0.18 19.73
C ILE A 165 8.19 1.15 20.30
N ALA A 166 9.48 1.26 20.54
CA ALA A 166 10.10 2.36 21.26
C ALA A 166 10.40 3.58 20.38
N LYS A 167 10.59 3.41 19.07
CA LYS A 167 10.98 4.49 18.15
C LYS A 167 10.08 4.55 16.91
N PRO A 168 8.74 4.72 17.08
CA PRO A 168 7.86 4.83 15.93
C PRO A 168 8.12 6.16 15.20
N ILE A 169 8.41 6.07 13.90
CA ILE A 169 8.74 7.22 13.06
C ILE A 169 7.89 7.21 11.80
N LEU A 170 7.56 8.39 11.29
CA LEU A 170 6.76 8.58 10.11
C LEU A 170 7.47 9.45 9.09
N ARG A 171 7.37 9.06 7.82
CA ARG A 171 7.74 9.83 6.63
C ARG A 171 6.49 10.03 5.79
N MET A 172 6.41 11.18 5.12
CA MET A 172 5.36 11.42 4.13
C MET A 172 5.96 11.78 2.78
N TYR A 173 5.29 11.33 1.74
CA TYR A 173 5.63 11.66 0.37
C TYR A 173 4.37 12.08 -0.38
N TYR A 174 4.56 12.78 -1.48
CA TYR A 174 3.53 12.89 -2.50
C TYR A 174 4.07 12.48 -3.86
N SER A 175 3.15 12.15 -4.77
CA SER A 175 3.44 11.92 -6.17
C SER A 175 2.36 12.54 -7.04
N ASP A 176 2.70 12.78 -8.30
CA ASP A 176 1.74 13.28 -9.28
C ASP A 176 0.58 12.30 -9.50
N ALA A 177 -0.52 12.83 -10.04
CA ALA A 177 -1.67 12.04 -10.43
C ALA A 177 -1.25 10.84 -11.28
N GLY A 178 -1.66 9.63 -10.90
CA GLY A 178 -1.34 8.47 -11.72
C GLY A 178 -1.53 7.12 -11.07
N PHE A 179 -1.04 6.12 -11.77
CA PHE A 179 -1.11 4.72 -11.39
C PHE A 179 0.28 4.19 -11.07
N THR A 180 0.47 3.69 -9.84
CA THR A 180 1.73 3.12 -9.32
C THR A 180 2.97 3.94 -9.74
N PRO A 181 3.06 5.22 -9.36
CA PRO A 181 4.28 5.99 -9.59
C PRO A 181 5.44 5.29 -8.87
N PRO A 182 6.60 5.09 -9.54
CA PRO A 182 7.75 4.44 -8.94
C PRO A 182 8.10 5.13 -7.61
N PRO A 183 8.39 4.38 -6.53
CA PRO A 183 8.82 4.98 -5.27
C PRO A 183 9.99 5.96 -5.39
N SER A 184 10.91 5.71 -6.33
CA SER A 184 12.03 6.60 -6.65
C SER A 184 11.63 7.98 -7.21
N THR A 185 10.39 8.14 -7.68
CA THR A 185 9.84 9.41 -8.19
C THR A 185 9.05 10.20 -7.15
N TRP A 186 8.83 9.64 -5.96
CA TRP A 186 8.06 10.31 -4.93
C TRP A 186 8.83 11.49 -4.35
N VAL A 187 8.10 12.57 -4.07
CA VAL A 187 8.66 13.78 -3.47
C VAL A 187 8.48 13.69 -1.97
N GLN A 188 9.61 13.67 -1.24
CA GLN A 188 9.62 13.73 0.22
C GLN A 188 8.96 15.03 0.70
N MET A 189 7.96 14.90 1.57
CA MET A 189 7.37 16.02 2.29
C MET A 189 8.20 16.31 3.53
N PHE A 190 8.28 17.59 3.88
CA PHE A 190 8.91 18.04 5.11
C PHE A 190 7.86 18.46 6.13
N THR A 191 8.23 18.48 7.40
CA THR A 191 7.43 19.05 8.49
C THR A 191 6.99 20.46 8.15
N TYR A 192 5.90 20.94 8.77
CA TYR A 192 5.26 22.19 8.38
C TYR A 192 6.19 23.42 8.52
N ASP A 193 7.15 23.37 9.42
CA ASP A 193 8.23 24.36 9.58
C ASP A 193 9.35 24.26 8.50
N GLY A 194 9.32 23.21 7.68
CA GLY A 194 10.27 22.95 6.60
C GLY A 194 11.58 22.29 7.04
N THR A 195 11.69 21.80 8.29
CA THR A 195 12.99 21.43 8.86
C THR A 195 13.31 19.93 8.79
N SER A 196 12.31 19.05 8.81
CA SER A 196 12.51 17.60 8.97
C SER A 196 11.73 16.78 7.95
N GLY A 197 12.35 15.75 7.36
CA GLY A 197 11.66 14.77 6.51
C GLY A 197 10.92 13.67 7.30
N THR A 198 10.98 13.74 8.64
CA THR A 198 10.39 12.74 9.53
C THR A 198 9.65 13.39 10.69
N SER A 199 8.66 12.68 11.23
CA SER A 199 8.02 13.00 12.51
C SER A 199 8.10 11.79 13.43
N GLU A 200 8.42 12.00 14.71
CA GLU A 200 8.10 11.02 15.74
C GLU A 200 6.60 10.75 15.75
N MET A 201 6.20 9.55 16.17
CA MET A 201 4.80 9.23 16.39
C MET A 201 4.52 9.12 17.90
N LYS A 202 3.36 9.63 18.31
CA LYS A 202 2.94 9.65 19.72
C LYS A 202 1.57 9.06 19.90
N THR A 203 1.32 8.50 21.09
CA THR A 203 -0.01 8.08 21.54
C THR A 203 -0.85 9.30 21.94
N ALA A 204 -2.16 9.10 22.13
CA ALA A 204 -3.11 10.20 22.41
C ALA A 204 -2.85 10.96 23.72
N ASP A 205 -2.12 10.36 24.65
CA ASP A 205 -1.66 10.93 25.92
C ASP A 205 -0.24 11.52 25.83
N GLY A 206 0.39 11.50 24.65
CA GLY A 206 1.71 12.08 24.40
C GLY A 206 2.87 11.12 24.64
N GLY A 207 2.62 9.85 24.94
CA GLY A 207 3.64 8.80 25.03
C GLY A 207 4.39 8.61 23.70
N THR A 208 5.67 8.27 23.79
CA THR A 208 6.57 8.09 22.64
C THR A 208 6.75 6.63 22.23
N LYS A 209 6.20 5.69 23.01
CA LYS A 209 6.21 4.26 22.70
C LYS A 209 4.83 3.81 22.24
N ALA A 210 4.79 2.96 21.22
CA ALA A 210 3.55 2.29 20.80
C ALA A 210 3.47 0.93 21.50
N GLU A 211 2.76 0.89 22.64
CA GLU A 211 2.42 -0.36 23.32
C GLU A 211 1.54 -1.26 22.42
N PRO A 212 1.51 -2.59 22.63
CA PRO A 212 0.68 -3.51 21.86
C PRO A 212 -0.77 -3.03 21.73
N GLY A 213 -1.28 -2.97 20.49
CA GLY A 213 -2.65 -2.55 20.19
C GLY A 213 -2.90 -1.04 20.21
N THR A 214 -1.92 -0.22 20.61
CA THR A 214 -2.12 1.23 20.70
C THR A 214 -2.00 1.94 19.36
N ARG A 215 -2.75 3.04 19.24
CA ARG A 215 -2.73 3.93 18.08
C ARG A 215 -1.74 5.06 18.32
N VAL A 216 -1.01 5.42 17.28
CA VAL A 216 -0.04 6.51 17.26
C VAL A 216 -0.27 7.41 16.05
N ALA A 217 0.06 8.68 16.17
CA ALA A 217 0.01 9.65 15.07
C ALA A 217 1.27 10.52 15.05
N ALA A 218 1.60 11.08 13.89
CA ALA A 218 2.68 12.04 13.76
C ALA A 218 2.52 13.18 14.79
N SER A 219 3.57 13.46 15.55
CA SER A 219 3.59 14.58 16.50
C SER A 219 3.77 15.95 15.83
N SER A 220 4.23 15.96 14.59
CA SER A 220 4.44 17.15 13.78
C SER A 220 3.71 16.99 12.44
N ALA A 221 3.00 18.03 12.04
CA ALA A 221 2.39 18.09 10.72
C ALA A 221 3.48 18.16 9.63
N PHE A 222 3.18 17.56 8.48
CA PHE A 222 3.88 17.77 7.23
C PHE A 222 3.17 18.84 6.41
N ALA A 223 3.95 19.60 5.64
CA ALA A 223 3.44 20.55 4.70
C ALA A 223 3.06 19.87 3.38
N PHE A 224 1.79 19.97 2.99
CA PHE A 224 1.38 19.68 1.62
C PHE A 224 0.91 20.94 0.91
N GLU A 225 1.68 21.39 -0.07
CA GLU A 225 1.28 22.45 -0.98
C GLU A 225 1.24 21.87 -2.40
N PRO A 226 0.06 21.46 -2.89
CA PRO A 226 -0.04 20.83 -4.21
C PRO A 226 0.41 21.83 -5.29
N PRO A 227 1.42 21.48 -6.12
CA PRO A 227 2.09 22.41 -7.04
C PRO A 227 1.19 22.97 -8.16
N GLY A 228 0.00 22.41 -8.36
CA GLY A 228 -0.98 22.84 -9.35
C GLY A 228 -2.38 22.31 -9.03
N SER A 229 -3.35 22.54 -9.90
CA SER A 229 -4.64 21.83 -9.90
C SER A 229 -4.45 20.35 -10.27
N GLY A 230 -5.41 19.50 -9.95
CA GLY A 230 -5.41 18.09 -10.33
C GLY A 230 -5.22 17.14 -9.16
N HIS A 231 -4.93 15.90 -9.51
CA HIS A 231 -4.84 14.78 -8.57
C HIS A 231 -3.42 14.56 -8.03
N TYR A 232 -3.30 14.11 -6.79
CA TYR A 232 -2.02 13.74 -6.17
C TYR A 232 -2.21 12.54 -5.26
N CYS A 233 -1.22 11.66 -5.17
CA CYS A 233 -1.23 10.60 -4.17
C CYS A 233 -0.37 11.02 -2.98
N LEU A 234 -0.97 11.18 -1.81
CA LEU A 234 -0.24 11.32 -0.55
C LEU A 234 0.07 9.95 0.02
N ILE A 235 1.28 9.80 0.56
CA ILE A 235 1.84 8.51 0.93
C ILE A 235 2.41 8.63 2.33
N THR A 236 1.87 7.86 3.26
CA THR A 236 2.44 7.70 4.61
C THR A 236 3.27 6.44 4.64
N VAL A 237 4.47 6.53 5.21
CA VAL A 237 5.39 5.40 5.41
C VAL A 237 5.88 5.45 6.85
N VAL A 238 5.58 4.41 7.62
CA VAL A 238 6.00 4.31 9.03
C VAL A 238 7.14 3.32 9.19
N GLY A 239 8.05 3.63 10.12
CA GLY A 239 9.18 2.78 10.48
C GLY A 239 9.33 2.68 11.99
N SER A 240 10.24 1.81 12.41
CA SER A 240 10.61 1.59 13.80
C SER A 240 12.03 1.05 13.91
N GLU A 241 12.49 0.76 15.12
CA GLU A 241 13.73 0.03 15.37
C GLU A 241 13.76 -1.38 14.77
N PHE A 242 12.61 -1.98 14.45
CA PHE A 242 12.51 -3.33 13.87
C PHE A 242 12.38 -3.31 12.34
N PHE A 243 11.93 -2.19 11.78
CA PHE A 243 11.63 -2.04 10.36
C PHE A 243 11.89 -0.60 9.88
N ALA A 244 12.99 -0.38 9.15
CA ALA A 244 13.42 0.94 8.72
C ALA A 244 12.46 1.60 7.69
N ASN A 245 11.83 0.76 6.87
CA ASN A 245 10.88 1.10 5.80
C ASN A 245 11.37 2.23 4.87
N SER A 246 12.27 1.89 3.94
CA SER A 246 12.86 2.82 2.96
C SER A 246 12.32 2.58 1.55
N PRO A 247 11.31 3.34 1.08
CA PRO A 247 10.62 3.05 -0.19
C PRO A 247 11.41 3.44 -1.45
N LEU A 248 12.30 4.44 -1.37
CA LEU A 248 12.81 5.16 -2.56
C LEU A 248 13.72 4.33 -3.48
N GLU A 249 14.18 3.17 -3.03
CA GLU A 249 15.10 2.31 -3.80
C GLU A 249 14.37 1.30 -4.71
N GLN A 250 13.03 1.22 -4.62
CA GLN A 250 12.27 0.25 -5.41
C GLN A 250 12.18 0.66 -6.88
N THR A 251 12.43 -0.30 -7.77
CA THR A 251 12.36 -0.13 -9.23
C THR A 251 11.68 -1.32 -9.89
N GLY A 252 10.99 -1.08 -11.00
CA GLY A 252 10.29 -2.11 -11.77
C GLY A 252 8.80 -2.23 -11.42
N ASN A 253 8.02 -2.76 -12.36
CA ASN A 253 6.56 -2.86 -12.23
C ASN A 253 6.21 -3.83 -11.11
N TRP A 254 6.83 -5.01 -11.13
CA TRP A 254 6.61 -6.05 -10.13
C TRP A 254 6.93 -5.56 -8.73
N SER A 255 8.11 -4.93 -8.56
CA SER A 255 8.56 -4.43 -7.25
C SER A 255 7.61 -3.39 -6.69
N SER A 256 7.14 -2.47 -7.53
CA SER A 256 6.19 -1.43 -7.12
C SER A 256 4.84 -2.02 -6.73
N ALA A 257 4.29 -2.92 -7.55
CA ALA A 257 3.02 -3.58 -7.28
C ALA A 257 3.07 -4.43 -5.99
N GLU A 258 4.17 -5.14 -5.79
CA GLU A 258 4.40 -5.96 -4.62
C GLU A 258 4.59 -5.10 -3.37
N TRP A 259 5.38 -4.02 -3.44
CA TRP A 259 5.58 -3.11 -2.31
C TRP A 259 4.26 -2.52 -1.80
N ILE A 260 3.39 -2.04 -2.70
CA ILE A 260 2.10 -1.45 -2.33
C ILE A 260 1.21 -2.48 -1.61
N GLN A 261 1.20 -3.73 -2.10
CA GLN A 261 0.34 -4.79 -1.57
C GLN A 261 0.89 -5.45 -0.30
N TYR A 262 2.21 -5.59 -0.17
CA TYR A 262 2.82 -6.33 0.94
C TYR A 262 3.37 -5.46 2.07
N ASN A 263 3.51 -4.15 1.88
CA ASN A 263 3.98 -3.25 2.92
C ASN A 263 2.83 -2.73 3.80
N GLY A 264 2.56 -3.41 4.91
CA GLY A 264 1.54 -2.99 5.89
C GLY A 264 1.91 -1.74 6.70
N ALA A 265 3.14 -1.23 6.59
CA ALA A 265 3.60 0.01 7.19
C ALA A 265 3.58 1.20 6.20
N ALA A 266 2.78 1.12 5.15
CA ALA A 266 2.55 2.21 4.22
C ALA A 266 1.07 2.36 3.86
N GLY A 267 0.65 3.57 3.49
CA GLY A 267 -0.72 3.85 3.05
C GLY A 267 -0.76 5.02 2.09
N TRP A 268 -1.69 4.97 1.13
CA TRP A 268 -1.87 6.00 0.11
C TRP A 268 -3.26 6.59 0.22
N HIS A 269 -3.35 7.89 0.04
CA HIS A 269 -4.61 8.58 -0.10
C HIS A 269 -4.57 9.52 -1.30
N ASN A 270 -5.54 9.30 -2.17
CA ASN A 270 -5.78 10.04 -3.38
C ASN A 270 -6.39 11.43 -3.07
N VAL A 271 -5.72 12.50 -3.49
CA VAL A 271 -6.14 13.90 -3.32
C VAL A 271 -6.65 14.47 -4.62
N ASP A 272 -7.92 14.83 -4.66
CA ASP A 272 -8.49 15.64 -5.73
C ASP A 272 -8.60 17.10 -5.30
N LYS A 273 -7.89 17.98 -6.02
CA LYS A 273 -7.95 19.43 -5.74
C LYS A 273 -9.15 20.11 -6.41
N THR A 274 -9.76 19.49 -7.42
CA THR A 274 -10.86 20.05 -8.19
C THR A 274 -11.75 18.94 -8.76
N VAL A 275 -13.06 19.04 -8.57
CA VAL A 275 -14.02 18.15 -9.27
C VAL A 275 -14.07 18.60 -10.73
N SER A 276 -13.65 17.71 -11.63
CA SER A 276 -13.53 17.99 -13.07
C SER A 276 -14.19 16.88 -13.88
N SER A 277 -14.69 17.23 -15.06
CA SER A 277 -15.12 16.24 -16.07
C SER A 277 -13.96 15.67 -16.91
N HIS A 278 -12.74 16.09 -16.58
CA HIS A 278 -11.51 15.71 -17.24
C HIS A 278 -10.35 15.60 -16.24
N GLU A 279 -9.64 14.47 -16.26
CA GLU A 279 -8.36 14.32 -15.56
C GLU A 279 -7.29 13.71 -16.47
N THR A 280 -6.04 14.01 -16.18
CA THR A 280 -4.86 13.43 -16.83
C THR A 280 -4.07 12.66 -15.78
N LEU A 281 -3.99 11.33 -15.92
CA LEU A 281 -3.31 10.46 -14.97
C LEU A 281 -2.03 9.89 -15.59
N LYS A 282 -0.90 10.00 -14.89
CA LYS A 282 0.35 9.36 -15.31
C LYS A 282 0.27 7.84 -15.18
N PHE A 283 0.91 7.14 -16.10
CA PHE A 283 1.14 5.70 -15.99
C PHE A 283 2.56 5.37 -16.43
N TYR A 284 3.04 4.22 -15.98
CA TYR A 284 4.43 3.83 -16.16
C TYR A 284 4.54 2.38 -16.65
N ASN A 285 5.51 2.13 -17.52
CA ASN A 285 6.16 0.84 -17.63
C ASN A 285 7.57 1.00 -17.08
N GLN A 286 7.81 0.49 -15.88
CA GLN A 286 9.09 0.61 -15.17
C GLN A 286 10.07 -0.51 -15.53
N ASP A 287 9.64 -1.49 -16.34
CA ASP A 287 10.48 -2.61 -16.73
C ASP A 287 11.25 -2.28 -18.02
N SER A 288 12.38 -2.96 -18.20
CA SER A 288 13.27 -2.78 -19.35
C SER A 288 12.79 -3.50 -20.62
N ARG A 289 11.59 -4.10 -20.59
CA ARG A 289 10.95 -4.75 -21.74
C ARG A 289 9.57 -4.15 -22.02
N PRO A 290 9.04 -4.29 -23.24
CA PRO A 290 7.65 -3.94 -23.51
C PRO A 290 6.69 -4.71 -22.62
N GLU A 291 5.66 -4.03 -22.13
CA GLU A 291 4.67 -4.63 -21.23
C GLU A 291 3.25 -4.21 -21.62
N ARG A 292 2.28 -5.11 -21.40
CA ARG A 292 0.87 -4.87 -21.72
C ARG A 292 0.10 -4.41 -20.50
N PHE A 293 -0.71 -3.37 -20.65
CA PHE A 293 -1.54 -2.82 -19.59
C PHE A 293 -2.98 -2.70 -20.04
N VAL A 294 -3.88 -2.74 -19.07
CA VAL A 294 -5.30 -2.44 -19.23
C VAL A 294 -5.66 -1.25 -18.34
N PHE A 295 -6.47 -0.35 -18.87
CA PHE A 295 -7.15 0.68 -18.11
C PHE A 295 -8.64 0.40 -18.14
N GLU A 296 -9.24 0.24 -16.97
CA GLU A 296 -10.66 -0.08 -16.81
C GLU A 296 -11.35 1.01 -16.00
N ALA A 297 -12.36 1.66 -16.57
CA ALA A 297 -13.23 2.56 -15.86
C ALA A 297 -14.53 1.85 -15.47
N HIS A 298 -14.70 1.63 -14.18
CA HIS A 298 -15.87 1.03 -13.57
C HIS A 298 -16.88 2.14 -13.26
N CYS A 299 -17.85 2.30 -14.15
CA CYS A 299 -18.92 3.28 -14.02
C CYS A 299 -20.02 2.73 -13.12
N THR A 300 -20.37 3.47 -12.06
CA THR A 300 -21.42 3.08 -11.11
C THR A 300 -22.43 4.21 -10.95
N ARG A 301 -23.70 3.90 -11.20
CA ARG A 301 -24.86 4.78 -11.09
C ARG A 301 -24.77 6.09 -11.88
N LEU A 302 -23.99 6.11 -12.97
CA LEU A 302 -23.92 7.28 -13.83
C LEU A 302 -25.26 7.52 -14.55
N PRO A 303 -25.65 8.77 -14.82
CA PRO A 303 -26.82 9.04 -15.65
C PRO A 303 -26.71 8.35 -17.02
N VAL A 304 -27.76 7.64 -17.44
CA VAL A 304 -27.83 7.03 -18.77
C VAL A 304 -27.62 8.10 -19.84
N GLY A 305 -26.78 7.80 -20.83
CA GLY A 305 -26.36 8.75 -21.85
C GLY A 305 -25.08 9.52 -21.49
N THR A 306 -24.52 9.30 -20.28
CA THR A 306 -23.16 9.77 -19.97
C THR A 306 -22.17 9.18 -20.97
N ARG A 307 -21.28 10.00 -21.53
CA ARG A 307 -20.25 9.55 -22.46
C ARG A 307 -18.89 9.62 -21.78
N LEU A 308 -18.12 8.53 -21.79
CA LEU A 308 -16.80 8.42 -21.18
C LEU A 308 -15.74 8.04 -22.22
N SER A 309 -14.54 8.61 -22.11
CA SER A 309 -13.37 8.26 -22.93
C SER A 309 -12.14 8.05 -22.07
N LEU A 310 -11.36 7.03 -22.42
CA LEU A 310 -10.01 6.74 -21.91
C LEU A 310 -9.04 6.83 -23.09
N GLU A 311 -8.16 7.82 -23.09
CA GLU A 311 -7.30 8.12 -24.23
C GLU A 311 -5.88 8.52 -23.82
N SER A 312 -4.87 7.93 -24.46
CA SER A 312 -3.50 8.44 -24.43
C SER A 312 -3.08 8.84 -25.84
N SER A 313 -2.52 10.05 -25.95
CA SER A 313 -2.00 10.61 -27.20
C SER A 313 -0.48 10.64 -27.23
N ASP A 314 0.19 10.00 -26.27
CA ASP A 314 1.64 10.08 -26.15
C ASP A 314 2.33 9.41 -27.34
N SER A 315 3.24 10.15 -27.97
CA SER A 315 4.08 9.62 -29.04
C SER A 315 5.04 8.58 -28.45
N GLY A 316 4.99 7.35 -28.97
CA GLY A 316 5.90 6.27 -28.55
C GLY A 316 5.18 5.05 -27.96
N LEU A 317 3.87 5.12 -27.74
CA LEU A 317 3.09 3.91 -27.45
C LEU A 317 3.26 2.87 -28.57
N ILE A 318 3.44 1.60 -28.20
CA ILE A 318 3.53 0.50 -29.17
C ILE A 318 2.15 0.27 -29.80
N SER A 319 1.08 0.44 -29.02
CA SER A 319 -0.29 0.42 -29.51
C SER A 319 -1.09 1.61 -28.94
N PRO A 320 -1.92 2.31 -29.73
CA PRO A 320 -2.75 3.40 -29.22
C PRO A 320 -3.66 2.95 -28.06
N ALA A 321 -3.74 3.75 -27.01
CA ALA A 321 -4.75 3.58 -25.98
C ALA A 321 -5.92 4.54 -26.27
N SER A 322 -6.98 4.06 -26.91
CA SER A 322 -8.21 4.84 -27.07
C SER A 322 -9.46 3.97 -27.01
N SER A 323 -10.41 4.31 -26.13
CA SER A 323 -11.77 3.74 -26.16
C SER A 323 -12.70 4.51 -27.09
N GLY A 324 -12.33 5.71 -27.53
CA GLY A 324 -13.26 6.74 -27.97
C GLY A 324 -14.29 7.10 -26.87
N PHE A 325 -15.31 7.88 -27.22
CA PHE A 325 -16.44 8.09 -26.32
C PHE A 325 -17.39 6.90 -26.35
N VAL A 326 -17.47 6.20 -25.24
CA VAL A 326 -18.44 5.12 -24.97
C VAL A 326 -19.61 5.69 -24.20
N GLU A 327 -20.82 5.45 -24.67
CA GLU A 327 -22.05 5.84 -23.98
C GLU A 327 -22.39 4.81 -22.88
N ILE A 328 -22.79 5.31 -21.71
CA ILE A 328 -23.19 4.51 -20.56
C ILE A 328 -24.69 4.26 -20.64
N THR A 329 -25.05 2.98 -20.68
CA THR A 329 -26.43 2.52 -20.90
C THR A 329 -26.98 1.69 -19.74
N ALA A 330 -26.17 1.42 -18.72
CA ALA A 330 -26.53 0.60 -17.56
C ALA A 330 -26.07 1.24 -16.25
N GLU A 331 -26.68 0.81 -15.14
CA GLU A 331 -26.32 1.27 -13.78
C GLU A 331 -24.86 0.93 -13.44
N TYR A 332 -24.37 -0.21 -13.92
CA TYR A 332 -22.97 -0.57 -13.86
C TYR A 332 -22.46 -0.94 -15.25
N GLN A 333 -21.38 -0.31 -15.68
CA GLN A 333 -20.75 -0.57 -16.97
C GLN A 333 -19.23 -0.40 -16.84
N VAL A 334 -18.47 -1.25 -17.53
CA VAL A 334 -17.00 -1.14 -17.60
C VAL A 334 -16.60 -0.66 -18.98
N VAL A 335 -15.89 0.46 -19.05
CA VAL A 335 -15.20 0.92 -20.25
C VAL A 335 -13.74 0.54 -20.12
N LYS A 336 -13.17 -0.13 -21.13
CA LYS A 336 -11.79 -0.62 -21.06
C LYS A 336 -10.98 -0.29 -22.30
N VAL A 337 -9.68 -0.11 -22.10
CA VAL A 337 -8.69 0.00 -23.17
C VAL A 337 -7.43 -0.75 -22.77
N GLU A 338 -6.87 -1.51 -23.71
CA GLU A 338 -5.59 -2.18 -23.54
C GLU A 338 -4.53 -1.49 -24.38
N THR A 339 -3.29 -1.47 -23.90
CA THR A 339 -2.16 -0.91 -24.63
C THR A 339 -0.87 -1.64 -24.27
N GLU A 340 0.07 -1.71 -25.20
CA GLU A 340 1.45 -2.10 -24.97
C GLU A 340 2.33 -0.86 -24.87
N LEU A 341 3.09 -0.79 -23.77
CA LEU A 341 3.99 0.31 -23.47
C LEU A 341 5.43 -0.11 -23.77
N PRO A 342 6.27 0.78 -24.34
CA PRO A 342 7.68 0.48 -24.54
C PRO A 342 8.42 0.35 -23.20
N PRO A 343 9.66 -0.18 -23.19
CA PRO A 343 10.51 -0.21 -22.02
C PRO A 343 10.67 1.16 -21.34
N ASN A 344 10.71 1.20 -20.01
CA ASN A 344 11.00 2.40 -19.21
C ASN A 344 10.18 3.64 -19.62
N PHE A 345 8.90 3.43 -19.91
CA PHE A 345 8.00 4.46 -20.43
C PHE A 345 7.23 5.16 -19.32
N ALA A 346 7.06 6.48 -19.47
CA ALA A 346 6.11 7.27 -18.70
C ALA A 346 5.15 7.96 -19.68
N GLY A 347 3.85 7.74 -19.47
CA GLY A 347 2.79 8.32 -20.28
C GLY A 347 1.67 8.90 -19.44
N THR A 348 0.62 9.32 -20.11
CA THR A 348 -0.54 9.99 -19.57
C THR A 348 -1.82 9.43 -20.18
N LEU A 349 -2.78 9.11 -19.32
CA LEU A 349 -4.13 8.72 -19.68
C LEU A 349 -5.06 9.89 -19.42
N ASN A 350 -5.66 10.42 -20.48
CA ASN A 350 -6.71 11.42 -20.40
C ASN A 350 -8.05 10.73 -20.24
N ILE A 351 -8.73 11.04 -19.15
CA ILE A 351 -10.07 10.53 -18.84
C ILE A 351 -11.03 11.68 -18.98
N ARG A 352 -12.01 11.56 -19.87
CA ARG A 352 -13.03 12.62 -20.06
C ARG A 352 -14.41 12.03 -20.02
N TYR A 353 -15.30 12.63 -19.25
CA TYR A 353 -16.72 12.29 -19.27
C TYR A 353 -17.60 13.49 -19.61
N LYS A 354 -18.80 13.21 -20.12
CA LYS A 354 -19.85 14.21 -20.37
C LYS A 354 -21.17 13.60 -19.94
N THR A 355 -21.77 14.12 -18.88
CA THR A 355 -23.13 13.73 -18.49
C THR A 355 -24.15 14.31 -19.49
N PRO A 356 -25.38 13.77 -19.55
CA PRO A 356 -26.41 14.24 -20.49
C PRO A 356 -26.74 15.74 -20.37
N ASP A 357 -26.62 16.30 -19.17
CA ASP A 357 -26.84 17.71 -18.87
C ASP A 357 -25.56 18.57 -19.00
N ASN A 358 -24.44 17.97 -19.40
CA ASN A 358 -23.09 18.56 -19.40
C ASN A 358 -22.62 19.05 -18.00
N GLY A 359 -23.23 18.56 -16.93
CA GLY A 359 -22.84 18.80 -15.55
C GLY A 359 -21.71 17.90 -15.04
N LEU A 360 -21.49 17.96 -13.72
CA LEU A 360 -20.63 17.03 -12.98
C LEU A 360 -21.42 15.76 -12.61
N LEU A 361 -20.73 14.75 -12.10
CA LEU A 361 -21.38 13.54 -11.61
C LEU A 361 -22.33 13.85 -10.44
N PRO A 362 -23.57 13.33 -10.45
CA PRO A 362 -24.49 13.52 -9.33
C PRO A 362 -24.10 12.66 -8.13
N GLU A 363 -24.53 13.03 -6.94
CA GLU A 363 -24.24 12.34 -5.68
C GLU A 363 -24.51 10.84 -5.79
N GLY A 364 -23.57 10.03 -5.28
CA GLY A 364 -23.64 8.57 -5.34
C GLY A 364 -23.21 7.94 -6.68
N SER A 365 -22.93 8.74 -7.71
CA SER A 365 -22.26 8.28 -8.93
C SER A 365 -20.75 8.13 -8.71
N ALA A 366 -20.11 7.21 -9.42
CA ALA A 366 -18.66 7.10 -9.43
C ALA A 366 -18.10 6.57 -10.76
N ILE A 367 -16.89 7.00 -11.10
CA ILE A 367 -16.05 6.41 -12.15
C ILE A 367 -14.74 5.99 -11.48
N ASP A 368 -14.59 4.69 -11.18
CA ASP A 368 -13.35 4.13 -10.63
C ASP A 368 -12.47 3.60 -11.78
N VAL A 369 -11.42 4.34 -12.12
CA VAL A 369 -10.45 4.00 -13.16
C VAL A 369 -9.30 3.22 -12.54
N ARG A 370 -9.03 2.03 -13.06
CA ARG A 370 -8.01 1.10 -12.57
C ARG A 370 -6.97 0.86 -13.65
N GLN A 371 -5.70 0.79 -13.28
CA GLN A 371 -4.66 0.23 -14.13
C GLN A 371 -4.39 -1.22 -13.70
N GLY A 372 -4.28 -2.10 -14.68
CA GLY A 372 -3.81 -3.47 -14.50
C GLY A 372 -2.64 -3.78 -15.43
N TRP A 373 -1.64 -4.49 -14.93
CA TRP A 373 -0.55 -5.06 -15.73
C TRP A 373 -0.95 -6.47 -16.19
N ILE A 374 -1.04 -6.67 -17.51
CA ILE A 374 -1.43 -7.92 -18.13
C ILE A 374 -0.20 -8.83 -18.28
N ILE A 375 -0.14 -9.85 -17.45
CA ILE A 375 0.88 -10.89 -17.47
C ILE A 375 0.42 -12.03 -18.38
N SER A 376 1.09 -12.18 -19.52
CA SER A 376 0.83 -13.30 -20.44
C SER A 376 1.36 -14.63 -19.90
N LYS A 377 0.85 -15.76 -20.43
CA LYS A 377 1.31 -17.11 -20.05
C LYS A 377 2.83 -17.32 -20.15
N ASN A 378 3.45 -16.68 -21.14
CA ASN A 378 4.87 -16.85 -21.44
C ASN A 378 5.77 -15.91 -20.63
N HIS A 379 5.18 -15.03 -19.81
CA HIS A 379 5.91 -14.13 -18.95
C HIS A 379 6.49 -14.91 -17.75
N ASP A 380 7.74 -14.62 -17.39
CA ASP A 380 8.45 -15.26 -16.26
C ASP A 380 7.71 -15.12 -14.92
N ARG A 381 7.00 -14.02 -14.71
CA ARG A 381 6.14 -13.78 -13.54
C ARG A 381 4.73 -14.40 -13.59
N HIS A 382 4.38 -15.23 -14.58
CA HIS A 382 3.00 -15.71 -14.70
C HIS A 382 2.51 -16.50 -13.48
N LEU A 383 3.35 -17.37 -12.90
CA LEU A 383 3.00 -18.09 -11.67
C LEU A 383 2.94 -17.14 -10.45
N ASP A 384 3.90 -16.22 -10.35
CA ASP A 384 3.95 -15.24 -9.26
C ASP A 384 2.68 -14.37 -9.26
N ALA A 385 2.27 -13.89 -10.43
CA ALA A 385 1.05 -13.12 -10.62
C ALA A 385 -0.18 -13.93 -10.20
N ALA A 386 -0.24 -15.22 -10.56
CA ALA A 386 -1.37 -16.09 -10.24
C ALA A 386 -1.53 -16.29 -8.74
N ASN A 387 -0.41 -16.44 -8.03
CA ASN A 387 -0.39 -16.52 -6.57
C ASN A 387 -0.80 -15.19 -5.94
N LEU A 388 -0.31 -14.07 -6.48
CA LEU A 388 -0.61 -12.72 -5.98
C LEU A 388 -2.10 -12.41 -6.04
N VAL A 389 -2.76 -12.67 -7.19
CA VAL A 389 -4.18 -12.34 -7.37
C VAL A 389 -5.13 -13.50 -7.03
N GLY A 390 -4.60 -14.61 -6.47
CA GLY A 390 -5.40 -15.77 -6.07
C GLY A 390 -6.03 -16.56 -7.23
N ARG A 391 -5.42 -16.54 -8.42
CA ARG A 391 -5.94 -17.15 -9.67
C ARG A 391 -5.02 -18.24 -10.21
N VAL A 392 -4.60 -19.18 -9.36
CA VAL A 392 -3.70 -20.30 -9.74
C VAL A 392 -4.29 -21.19 -10.84
N GLU A 393 -5.62 -21.34 -10.90
CA GLU A 393 -6.27 -22.06 -11.99
C GLU A 393 -6.01 -21.42 -13.36
N ASP A 394 -6.00 -20.09 -13.43
CA ASP A 394 -5.73 -19.39 -14.69
C ASP A 394 -4.27 -19.55 -15.13
N HIS A 395 -3.34 -19.74 -14.18
CA HIS A 395 -1.98 -20.17 -14.50
C HIS A 395 -1.96 -21.54 -15.18
N ILE A 396 -2.66 -22.52 -14.61
CA ILE A 396 -2.76 -23.89 -15.16
C ILE A 396 -3.39 -23.86 -16.55
N LEU A 397 -4.45 -23.08 -16.74
CA LEU A 397 -5.17 -22.94 -18.01
C LEU A 397 -4.45 -22.04 -19.02
N GLY A 398 -3.38 -21.34 -18.60
CA GLY A 398 -2.60 -20.46 -19.45
C GLY A 398 -3.34 -19.19 -19.87
N ARG A 399 -4.28 -18.71 -19.05
CA ARG A 399 -5.02 -17.47 -19.29
C ARG A 399 -4.21 -16.28 -18.75
N PRO A 400 -4.23 -15.13 -19.43
CA PRO A 400 -3.54 -13.94 -18.95
C PRO A 400 -4.09 -13.50 -17.59
N LEU A 401 -3.19 -12.96 -16.77
CA LEU A 401 -3.49 -12.48 -15.42
C LEU A 401 -3.33 -10.97 -15.38
N THR A 402 -4.17 -10.29 -14.61
CA THR A 402 -4.10 -8.84 -14.44
C THR A 402 -3.64 -8.53 -13.01
N VAL A 403 -2.44 -7.99 -12.86
CA VAL A 403 -1.91 -7.52 -11.58
C VAL A 403 -2.39 -6.08 -11.36
N PRO A 404 -3.06 -5.75 -10.24
CA PRO A 404 -3.48 -4.38 -9.96
C PRO A 404 -2.29 -3.42 -9.83
N MET A 405 -2.36 -2.29 -10.52
CA MET A 405 -1.34 -1.23 -10.53
C MET A 405 -1.92 0.10 -10.02
N GLY A 406 -2.94 0.05 -9.18
CA GLY A 406 -3.56 1.23 -8.56
C GLY A 406 -4.80 1.73 -9.30
N ASN A 407 -5.47 2.70 -8.68
CA ASN A 407 -6.76 3.22 -9.12
C ASN A 407 -6.97 4.69 -8.73
N PHE A 408 -7.88 5.33 -9.47
CA PHE A 408 -8.35 6.70 -9.33
C PHE A 408 -9.87 6.69 -9.38
N THR A 409 -10.55 7.51 -8.58
CA THR A 409 -12.02 7.54 -8.57
C THR A 409 -12.57 8.95 -8.70
N PHE A 410 -13.35 9.22 -9.75
CA PHE A 410 -14.26 10.36 -9.76
C PHE A 410 -15.46 10.05 -8.88
N LEU A 411 -15.73 10.88 -7.89
CA LEU A 411 -16.94 10.81 -7.07
C LEU A 411 -17.92 11.91 -7.47
N GLY A 412 -19.20 11.55 -7.54
CA GLY A 412 -20.27 12.53 -7.68
C GLY A 412 -20.57 13.21 -6.35
N THR A 413 -20.64 14.54 -6.39
CA THR A 413 -20.74 15.39 -5.19
C THR A 413 -21.91 16.37 -5.26
N ARG A 414 -22.83 16.21 -6.23
CA ARG A 414 -23.90 17.18 -6.52
C ARG A 414 -25.29 16.64 -6.30
#